data_AF-A0A2T3ANP4-F1
#
_entry.id   AF-A0A2T3ANP4-F1
#
_cell.length_a   1.000
_cell.length_b   1.000
_cell.length_c   1.000
_cell.angle_alpha   90.00
_cell.angle_beta   90.00
_cell.angle_gamma   90.00
#
_symmetry.space_group_name_H-M   'P 1'
#
loop_
_entity.id
_entity.type
_entity.pdbx_description
1 polymer ?
#
loop_
_entity_poly.entity_id
_entity_poly.type
_entity_poly.pdbx_seq_one_letter_code
_entity_poly.pdbx_strand_id
1 'polypeptide(L)'
;MGRTEPTVVRAPPAFRRDARAKKAKATINKLIPSLLSAHPRAKRGIQASELIVRPYGEPSATASASISNPAKSSASSQDLARPRLTVRTVDTLTAAHSLLHSLENTTDRVAVLNMASPLSPGGGFLNGATSQEEFLCMRTTLLPALRDEFYRLPEIGCVYTPDVLVFRTSEDGSSGGADSGENHNNDLLDKKDRWFVDVVSAAMLRLPETYVDEATGHGTYVHAKDREAVVDNMNAVMRVFQAKNAAKVVVGAWGCGAYGNPVGEIARAWRKVLLGNDSKRASKKTKKSVTQKPWTGIQEVVFAVKDATMAEALQTAFGAELEWADEEKNADSDEDADHERAKAEAEAHELVQRIRDLEIRIERAPNARVKEGLAAVLAGLQTQRAQTAGGGEESDNED
;
A
#
# COMPACT_ATOMS: atom_id res chain seq x y z
N MET A 1 23.57 34.44 -8.63
CA MET A 1 22.34 33.62 -8.64
C MET A 1 22.75 32.16 -8.81
N GLY A 2 23.41 31.57 -7.80
CA GLY A 2 23.76 30.16 -7.79
C GLY A 2 22.62 29.39 -7.12
N ARG A 3 22.13 28.31 -7.75
CA ARG A 3 21.12 27.44 -7.15
C ARG A 3 21.69 26.85 -5.85
N THR A 4 20.95 27.01 -4.75
CA THR A 4 21.31 26.57 -3.39
C THR A 4 20.99 25.11 -3.11
N GLU A 5 20.33 24.42 -4.05
CA GLU A 5 20.05 22.99 -3.94
C GLU A 5 20.90 22.21 -4.96
N PRO A 6 21.59 21.14 -4.53
CA PRO A 6 22.31 20.28 -5.45
C PRO A 6 21.30 19.67 -6.43
N THR A 7 21.50 19.93 -7.73
CA THR A 7 20.72 19.28 -8.78
C THR A 7 20.90 17.77 -8.64
N VAL A 8 19.89 17.06 -8.10
CA VAL A 8 19.92 15.60 -8.02
C VAL A 8 19.80 15.08 -9.44
N VAL A 9 20.94 14.76 -10.05
CA VAL A 9 20.99 14.18 -11.39
C VAL A 9 20.41 12.77 -11.30
N ARG A 10 19.14 12.62 -11.67
CA ARG A 10 18.50 11.31 -11.70
C ARG A 10 19.17 10.46 -12.78
N ALA A 11 19.70 9.30 -12.38
CA ALA A 11 20.34 8.39 -13.30
C ALA A 11 19.42 8.02 -14.48
N PRO A 12 19.99 7.72 -15.67
CA PRO A 12 19.23 7.35 -16.85
C PRO A 12 18.23 6.22 -16.57
N PRO A 13 17.06 6.21 -17.23
CA PRO A 13 16.01 5.21 -16.96
C PRO A 13 16.48 3.75 -17.05
N ALA A 14 17.38 3.45 -18.00
CA ALA A 14 17.96 2.11 -18.17
C ALA A 14 18.78 1.68 -16.94
N PHE A 15 19.65 2.57 -16.43
CA PHE A 15 20.46 2.28 -15.25
C PHE A 15 19.60 2.05 -14.00
N ARG A 16 18.53 2.83 -13.83
CA ARG A 16 17.57 2.64 -12.74
C ARG A 16 16.84 1.30 -12.84
N ARG A 17 16.47 0.88 -14.06
CA ARG A 17 15.87 -0.43 -14.31
C ARG A 17 16.82 -1.57 -13.94
N ASP A 18 18.09 -1.48 -14.36
CA ASP A 18 19.09 -2.50 -14.07
C ASP A 18 19.43 -2.58 -12.57
N ALA A 19 19.51 -1.43 -11.89
CA ALA A 19 19.69 -1.36 -10.44
C ALA A 19 18.53 -2.05 -9.71
N ARG A 20 17.28 -1.80 -10.12
CA ARG A 20 16.11 -2.50 -9.57
C ARG A 20 16.13 -3.99 -9.85
N ALA A 21 16.49 -4.40 -11.07
CA ALA A 21 16.62 -5.81 -11.43
C ALA A 21 17.68 -6.53 -10.58
N LYS A 22 18.82 -5.87 -10.32
CA LYS A 22 19.86 -6.38 -9.42
C LYS A 22 19.35 -6.50 -7.98
N LYS A 23 18.64 -5.48 -7.49
CA LYS A 23 18.00 -5.48 -6.15
C LYS A 23 16.97 -6.60 -6.03
N ALA A 24 16.11 -6.79 -7.04
CA ALA A 24 15.11 -7.86 -7.11
C ALA A 24 15.76 -9.25 -7.00
N LYS A 25 16.83 -9.49 -7.77
CA LYS A 25 17.61 -10.74 -7.72
C LYS A 25 18.24 -10.98 -6.34
N ALA A 26 18.74 -9.92 -5.68
CA ALA A 26 19.27 -10.04 -4.32
C ALA A 26 18.16 -10.33 -3.30
N THR A 27 17.00 -9.70 -3.44
CA THR A 27 15.83 -9.93 -2.57
C THR A 27 15.39 -11.39 -2.62
N ILE A 28 15.17 -11.95 -3.80
CA ILE A 28 14.64 -13.30 -3.94
C ILE A 28 15.65 -14.38 -3.55
N ASN A 29 16.93 -14.21 -3.90
CA ASN A 29 17.93 -15.26 -3.69
C ASN A 29 18.58 -15.22 -2.30
N LYS A 30 18.59 -14.07 -1.61
CA LYS A 30 19.27 -13.91 -0.32
C LYS A 30 18.31 -13.52 0.81
N LEU A 31 17.56 -12.44 0.61
CA LEU A 31 16.77 -11.84 1.68
C LEU A 31 15.55 -12.69 2.03
N ILE A 32 14.72 -13.05 1.04
CA ILE A 32 13.50 -13.83 1.26
C ILE A 32 13.79 -15.18 1.94
N PRO A 33 14.77 -16.01 1.50
CA PRO A 33 15.10 -17.24 2.20
C PRO A 33 15.49 -17.04 3.67
N SER A 34 16.26 -15.98 3.97
CA SER A 34 16.61 -15.60 5.33
C SER A 34 15.38 -15.21 6.16
N LEU A 35 14.47 -14.41 5.58
CA LEU A 35 13.22 -14.01 6.22
C LEU A 35 12.29 -15.20 6.50
N LEU A 36 12.14 -16.12 5.56
CA LEU A 36 11.27 -17.30 5.71
C LEU A 36 11.83 -18.31 6.71
N SER A 37 13.15 -18.35 6.89
CA SER A 37 13.78 -19.12 7.98
C SER A 37 13.48 -18.48 9.34
N ALA A 38 13.54 -17.14 9.42
CA ALA A 38 13.29 -16.40 10.66
C ALA A 38 11.80 -16.30 11.04
N HIS A 39 10.88 -16.37 10.07
CA HIS A 39 9.44 -16.16 10.25
C HIS A 39 8.62 -17.37 9.81
N PRO A 40 8.37 -18.34 10.72
CA PRO A 40 7.58 -19.53 10.41
C PRO A 40 6.14 -19.23 9.97
N ARG A 41 5.56 -18.12 10.44
CA ARG A 41 4.22 -17.67 10.04
C ARG A 41 4.16 -17.34 8.55
N ALA A 42 5.08 -16.49 8.06
CA ALA A 42 5.18 -16.17 6.64
C ALA A 42 5.39 -17.41 5.77
N LYS A 43 6.22 -18.35 6.24
CA LYS A 43 6.45 -19.63 5.54
C LYS A 43 5.17 -20.46 5.44
N ARG A 44 4.37 -20.57 6.49
CA ARG A 44 3.07 -21.26 6.45
C ARG A 44 2.08 -20.56 5.53
N GLY A 45 2.05 -19.22 5.55
CA GLY A 45 1.20 -18.42 4.65
C GLY A 45 1.47 -18.71 3.18
N ILE A 46 2.75 -18.73 2.80
CA ILE A 46 3.20 -19.10 1.45
C ILE A 46 2.80 -20.53 1.08
N GLN A 47 2.94 -21.48 2.00
CA GLN A 47 2.58 -22.88 1.75
C GLN A 47 1.06 -23.09 1.65
N ALA A 48 0.28 -22.24 2.32
CA ALA A 48 -1.18 -22.23 2.28
C ALA A 48 -1.73 -21.49 1.06
N SER A 49 -0.88 -21.03 0.13
CA SER A 49 -1.34 -20.38 -1.09
C SER A 49 -2.13 -21.35 -1.96
N GLU A 50 -3.30 -20.91 -2.42
CA GLU A 50 -4.22 -21.72 -3.19
C GLU A 50 -4.77 -20.97 -4.40
N LEU A 51 -4.95 -21.69 -5.50
CA LEU A 51 -5.62 -21.20 -6.70
C LEU A 51 -7.12 -21.46 -6.59
N ILE A 52 -7.91 -20.40 -6.67
CA ILE A 52 -9.37 -20.43 -6.63
C ILE A 52 -9.88 -20.11 -8.04
N VAL A 53 -10.36 -21.13 -8.75
CA VAL A 53 -10.95 -20.99 -10.09
C VAL A 53 -12.46 -20.90 -9.96
N ARG A 54 -13.08 -19.83 -10.50
CA ARG A 54 -14.53 -19.55 -10.41
C ARG A 54 -15.09 -19.82 -9.01
N PRO A 55 -14.96 -18.86 -8.07
CA PRO A 55 -15.35 -19.10 -6.69
C PRO A 55 -16.81 -19.55 -6.50
N TYR A 56 -17.71 -19.38 -7.48
CA TYR A 56 -18.96 -20.14 -7.61
C TYR A 56 -19.42 -20.28 -9.09
N GLY A 57 -19.78 -21.49 -9.51
CA GLY A 57 -20.72 -21.74 -10.60
C GLY A 57 -22.14 -21.89 -10.05
N GLU A 58 -23.16 -21.89 -10.90
CA GLU A 58 -24.53 -22.28 -10.52
C GLU A 58 -24.52 -23.56 -9.66
N PRO A 59 -25.44 -23.72 -8.69
CA PRO A 59 -25.50 -24.94 -7.89
C PRO A 59 -25.70 -26.15 -8.82
N SER A 60 -24.62 -26.91 -9.05
CA SER A 60 -24.71 -28.22 -9.66
C SER A 60 -25.66 -29.06 -8.80
N ALA A 61 -26.72 -29.57 -9.41
CA ALA A 61 -27.82 -30.30 -8.77
C ALA A 61 -27.43 -31.69 -8.23
N THR A 62 -26.21 -31.85 -7.71
CA THR A 62 -25.65 -33.13 -7.26
C THR A 62 -24.82 -32.95 -5.98
N ALA A 63 -25.39 -32.29 -4.97
CA ALA A 63 -24.90 -32.40 -3.59
C ALA A 63 -26.06 -32.17 -2.59
N SER A 64 -27.11 -32.97 -2.69
CA SER A 64 -27.96 -33.25 -1.53
C SER A 64 -27.28 -34.32 -0.70
N ALA A 65 -26.47 -33.92 0.28
CA ALA A 65 -26.11 -34.77 1.40
C ALA A 65 -25.76 -33.91 2.62
N SER A 66 -26.72 -33.86 3.55
CA SER A 66 -26.54 -33.69 5.00
C SER A 66 -25.61 -32.57 5.47
N ILE A 67 -26.19 -31.40 5.74
CA ILE A 67 -25.72 -30.54 6.84
C ILE A 67 -26.92 -30.21 7.72
N SER A 68 -26.86 -30.79 8.92
CA SER A 68 -27.73 -30.53 10.06
C SER A 68 -27.78 -29.05 10.42
N ASN A 69 -28.99 -28.57 10.72
CA ASN A 69 -29.25 -27.26 11.34
C ASN A 69 -28.24 -26.92 12.45
N PRO A 70 -27.63 -25.72 12.43
CA PRO A 70 -27.27 -25.03 13.65
C PRO A 70 -28.38 -24.04 14.03
N ALA A 71 -28.62 -24.00 15.32
CA ALA A 71 -29.60 -23.16 15.99
C ALA A 71 -29.38 -21.66 15.70
N LYS A 72 -30.50 -20.92 15.81
CA LYS A 72 -30.59 -19.46 15.86
C LYS A 72 -29.52 -18.86 16.78
N SER A 73 -28.42 -18.37 16.23
CA SER A 73 -27.62 -17.32 16.85
C SER A 73 -28.14 -15.98 16.32
N SER A 74 -28.57 -15.11 17.21
CA SER A 74 -28.96 -13.73 16.95
C SER A 74 -27.81 -12.99 16.24
N ALA A 75 -27.90 -12.85 14.91
CA ALA A 75 -27.04 -11.95 14.16
C ALA A 75 -27.32 -10.53 14.65
N SER A 76 -26.31 -9.88 15.21
CA SER A 76 -26.38 -8.47 15.56
C SER A 76 -26.56 -7.65 14.29
N SER A 77 -27.26 -6.53 14.40
CA SER A 77 -27.62 -5.61 13.32
C SER A 77 -26.42 -4.95 12.59
N GLN A 78 -25.18 -5.34 12.89
CA GLN A 78 -23.96 -4.82 12.26
C GLN A 78 -23.54 -5.59 10.98
N ASP A 79 -24.07 -6.80 10.73
CA ASP A 79 -23.69 -7.64 9.58
C ASP A 79 -24.31 -7.24 8.21
N LEU A 80 -25.13 -6.18 8.19
CA LEU A 80 -25.88 -5.74 7.01
C LEU A 80 -25.49 -4.34 6.50
N ALA A 81 -24.49 -3.71 7.11
CA ALA A 81 -24.02 -2.39 6.69
C ALA A 81 -23.29 -2.47 5.34
N ARG A 82 -23.46 -1.44 4.50
CA ARG A 82 -22.67 -1.30 3.27
C ARG A 82 -21.23 -0.96 3.63
N PRO A 83 -20.23 -1.44 2.86
CA PRO A 83 -18.85 -1.09 3.12
C PRO A 83 -18.64 0.42 2.92
N ARG A 84 -17.80 1.03 3.77
CA ARG A 84 -17.27 2.38 3.54
C ARG A 84 -16.32 2.34 2.34
N LEU A 85 -16.49 3.27 1.41
CA LEU A 85 -15.71 3.31 0.17
C LEU A 85 -14.87 4.57 0.16
N THR A 86 -13.54 4.42 0.17
CA THR A 86 -12.62 5.57 0.15
C THR A 86 -11.59 5.47 -0.97
N VAL A 87 -11.12 6.60 -1.48
CA VAL A 87 -10.01 6.70 -2.44
C VAL A 87 -8.83 7.45 -1.81
N ARG A 88 -7.60 6.98 -2.10
CA ARG A 88 -6.35 7.54 -1.57
C ARG A 88 -5.24 7.55 -2.60
N THR A 89 -4.44 8.61 -2.61
CA THR A 89 -3.28 8.84 -3.50
C THR A 89 -1.98 8.21 -2.96
N VAL A 90 -2.05 6.95 -2.56
CA VAL A 90 -0.92 6.22 -1.97
C VAL A 90 -0.73 4.85 -2.63
N ASP A 91 0.41 4.21 -2.39
CA ASP A 91 0.61 2.83 -2.83
C ASP A 91 -0.20 1.81 -1.99
N THR A 92 -0.43 0.63 -2.56
CA THR A 92 -1.29 -0.42 -1.97
C THR A 92 -0.87 -0.83 -0.56
N LEU A 93 0.43 -0.93 -0.27
CA LEU A 93 0.90 -1.35 1.05
C LEU A 93 0.81 -0.22 2.07
N THR A 94 1.03 1.04 1.65
CA THR A 94 0.86 2.20 2.52
C THR A 94 -0.62 2.37 2.92
N ALA A 95 -1.55 2.21 1.98
CA ALA A 95 -2.98 2.16 2.32
C ALA A 95 -3.30 1.01 3.27
N ALA A 96 -2.80 -0.19 3.01
CA ALA A 96 -3.05 -1.35 3.88
C ALA A 96 -2.47 -1.16 5.29
N HIS A 97 -1.27 -0.58 5.42
CA HIS A 97 -0.65 -0.31 6.71
C HIS A 97 -1.49 0.62 7.58
N SER A 98 -2.02 1.70 7.01
CA SER A 98 -2.87 2.64 7.76
C SER A 98 -4.22 2.07 8.23
N LEU A 99 -4.63 0.92 7.68
CA LEU A 99 -5.85 0.23 8.10
C LEU A 99 -5.60 -0.74 9.26
N LEU A 100 -4.34 -0.97 9.65
CA LEU A 100 -3.96 -1.88 10.71
C LEU A 100 -3.85 -1.14 12.05
N HIS A 101 -4.52 -1.65 13.07
CA HIS A 101 -4.24 -1.30 14.47
C HIS A 101 -3.20 -2.24 15.08
N SER A 102 -3.04 -3.44 14.52
CA SER A 102 -2.04 -4.43 14.92
C SER A 102 -1.28 -4.95 13.71
N LEU A 103 0.06 -4.93 13.78
CA LEU A 103 0.96 -5.41 12.73
C LEU A 103 0.78 -6.91 12.43
N GLU A 104 0.16 -7.66 13.35
CA GLU A 104 -0.15 -9.08 13.15
C GLU A 104 -1.35 -9.33 12.24
N ASN A 105 -2.17 -8.31 11.95
CA ASN A 105 -3.36 -8.42 11.11
C ASN A 105 -4.37 -9.51 11.55
N THR A 106 -4.48 -9.75 12.86
CA THR A 106 -5.37 -10.77 13.44
C THR A 106 -6.79 -10.25 13.67
N THR A 107 -6.92 -8.96 14.00
CA THR A 107 -8.19 -8.29 14.30
C THR A 107 -8.77 -7.59 13.08
N ASP A 108 -7.96 -6.76 12.39
CA ASP A 108 -8.39 -5.92 11.29
C ASP A 108 -8.67 -6.69 9.99
N ARG A 109 -8.02 -7.86 9.81
CA ARG A 109 -8.20 -8.75 8.66
C ARG A 109 -8.13 -7.98 7.33
N VAL A 110 -7.07 -7.21 7.17
CA VAL A 110 -6.73 -6.42 5.99
C VAL A 110 -6.24 -7.35 4.89
N ALA A 111 -6.83 -7.22 3.70
CA ALA A 111 -6.41 -7.94 2.51
C ALA A 111 -6.23 -6.99 1.32
N VAL A 112 -5.22 -7.25 0.49
CA VAL A 112 -4.87 -6.40 -0.66
C VAL A 112 -5.06 -7.16 -1.98
N LEU A 113 -5.44 -6.44 -3.03
CA LEU A 113 -5.45 -6.97 -4.40
C LEU A 113 -4.07 -6.79 -5.04
N ASN A 114 -3.40 -7.89 -5.37
CA ASN A 114 -2.27 -7.90 -6.31
C ASN A 114 -2.83 -7.91 -7.73
N MET A 115 -2.50 -6.86 -8.50
CA MET A 115 -2.90 -6.69 -9.91
C MET A 115 -1.98 -7.55 -10.79
N ALA A 116 -2.15 -8.86 -10.66
CA ALA A 116 -1.18 -9.86 -11.07
C ALA A 116 -1.09 -10.04 -12.59
N SER A 117 0.09 -10.44 -13.05
CA SER A 117 0.29 -10.90 -14.41
C SER A 117 -0.39 -12.25 -14.65
N PRO A 118 -1.11 -12.42 -15.78
CA PRO A 118 -1.77 -13.69 -16.08
C PRO A 118 -0.77 -14.81 -16.42
N LEU A 119 0.45 -14.45 -16.85
CA LEU A 119 1.41 -15.39 -17.45
C LEU A 119 2.67 -15.61 -16.62
N SER A 120 3.05 -14.67 -15.75
CA SER A 120 4.36 -14.73 -15.09
C SER A 120 4.26 -14.30 -13.63
N PRO A 121 4.72 -15.13 -12.67
CA PRO A 121 4.76 -14.75 -11.26
C PRO A 121 5.56 -13.49 -11.00
N GLY A 122 4.93 -12.50 -10.36
CA GLY A 122 5.58 -11.22 -10.08
C GLY A 122 5.85 -10.38 -11.32
N GLY A 123 5.24 -10.70 -12.46
CA GLY A 123 5.36 -9.93 -13.70
C GLY A 123 6.81 -9.69 -14.12
N GLY A 124 7.18 -8.42 -14.26
CA GLY A 124 8.52 -7.97 -14.64
C GLY A 124 9.46 -7.74 -13.46
N PHE A 125 9.21 -8.31 -12.28
CA PHE A 125 9.97 -8.05 -11.05
C PHE A 125 11.49 -8.24 -11.24
N LEU A 126 11.90 -9.38 -11.81
CA LEU A 126 13.31 -9.68 -12.08
C LEU A 126 13.94 -8.79 -13.17
N ASN A 127 13.10 -8.13 -13.97
CA ASN A 127 13.49 -7.23 -15.06
C ASN A 127 13.47 -5.76 -14.66
N GLY A 128 13.20 -5.44 -13.38
CA GLY A 128 13.20 -4.09 -12.85
C GLY A 128 12.02 -3.22 -13.32
N ALA A 129 10.89 -3.85 -13.66
CA ALA A 129 9.64 -3.14 -13.95
C ALA A 129 9.07 -2.44 -12.70
N THR A 130 8.07 -1.59 -12.89
CA THR A 130 7.54 -0.66 -11.87
C THR A 130 6.01 -0.65 -11.83
N SER A 131 5.38 -1.77 -12.13
CA SER A 131 3.94 -1.90 -11.90
C SER A 131 3.68 -2.25 -10.43
N GLN A 132 2.41 -2.22 -10.04
CA GLN A 132 2.00 -2.49 -8.67
C GLN A 132 2.45 -3.89 -8.19
N GLU A 133 2.33 -4.92 -9.03
CA GLU A 133 2.78 -6.29 -8.70
C GLU A 133 4.27 -6.36 -8.38
N GLU A 134 5.13 -5.68 -9.16
CA GLU A 134 6.58 -5.70 -8.90
C GLU A 134 6.93 -4.98 -7.60
N PHE A 135 6.24 -3.90 -7.26
CA PHE A 135 6.42 -3.22 -5.98
C PHE A 135 5.97 -4.08 -4.80
N LEU A 136 4.85 -4.80 -4.93
CA LEU A 136 4.43 -5.79 -3.93
C LEU A 136 5.50 -6.88 -3.75
N CYS A 137 5.98 -7.47 -4.84
CA CYS A 137 7.02 -8.51 -4.77
C CYS A 137 8.36 -7.99 -4.22
N MET A 138 8.67 -6.71 -4.42
CA MET A 138 9.90 -6.10 -3.90
C MET A 138 9.85 -5.90 -2.38
N ARG A 139 8.66 -5.65 -1.82
CA ARG A 139 8.48 -5.27 -0.42
C ARG A 139 7.95 -6.38 0.47
N THR A 140 7.53 -7.50 -0.12
CA THR A 140 6.84 -8.57 0.60
C THR A 140 7.35 -9.96 0.26
N THR A 141 6.97 -10.96 1.06
CA THR A 141 7.26 -12.37 0.80
C THR A 141 6.25 -13.02 -0.16
N LEU A 142 5.54 -12.23 -0.98
CA LEU A 142 4.49 -12.73 -1.88
C LEU A 142 5.05 -13.62 -3.00
N LEU A 143 6.17 -13.24 -3.61
CA LEU A 143 6.64 -13.87 -4.85
C LEU A 143 6.80 -15.41 -4.75
N PRO A 144 7.39 -15.99 -3.69
CA PRO A 144 7.46 -17.45 -3.56
C PRO A 144 6.10 -18.16 -3.44
N ALA A 145 5.03 -17.46 -3.03
CA ALA A 145 3.68 -18.03 -2.96
C ALA A 145 3.02 -18.15 -4.34
N LEU A 146 3.49 -17.35 -5.31
CA LEU A 146 3.03 -17.31 -6.68
C LEU A 146 3.69 -18.44 -7.48
N ARG A 147 3.28 -19.68 -7.22
CA ARG A 147 3.83 -20.89 -7.86
C ARG A 147 3.52 -20.89 -9.35
N ASP A 148 4.48 -21.30 -10.18
CA ASP A 148 4.32 -21.41 -11.64
C ASP A 148 3.10 -22.25 -12.05
N GLU A 149 2.75 -23.27 -11.26
CA GLU A 149 1.58 -24.14 -11.43
C GLU A 149 0.24 -23.37 -11.45
N PHE A 150 0.20 -22.19 -10.83
CA PHE A 150 -0.98 -21.33 -10.80
C PHE A 150 -1.11 -20.45 -12.04
N TYR A 151 -0.02 -20.26 -12.78
CA TYR A 151 0.08 -19.28 -13.86
C TYR A 151 -0.32 -19.87 -15.21
N ARG A 152 -0.69 -18.96 -16.13
CA ARG A 152 -1.93 -19.10 -16.91
C ARG A 152 -3.14 -18.96 -16.00
N LEU A 153 -3.14 -17.87 -15.23
CA LEU A 153 -4.23 -17.57 -14.31
C LEU A 153 -5.56 -17.64 -15.08
N PRO A 154 -6.60 -18.25 -14.48
CA PRO A 154 -7.91 -18.33 -15.11
C PRO A 154 -8.42 -16.92 -15.39
N GLU A 155 -9.20 -16.77 -16.47
CA GLU A 155 -9.87 -15.49 -16.75
C GLU A 155 -10.67 -15.02 -15.53
N ILE A 156 -11.47 -15.93 -14.94
CA ILE A 156 -12.22 -15.71 -13.70
C ILE A 156 -11.65 -16.60 -12.59
N GLY A 157 -10.81 -16.01 -11.75
CA GLY A 157 -10.26 -16.64 -10.56
C GLY A 157 -9.11 -15.84 -9.97
N CYS A 158 -8.51 -16.35 -8.91
CA CYS A 158 -7.40 -15.69 -8.24
C CYS A 158 -6.57 -16.68 -7.42
N VAL A 159 -5.38 -16.26 -7.02
CA VAL A 159 -4.57 -16.95 -6.02
C VAL A 159 -4.74 -16.20 -4.70
N TYR A 160 -5.20 -16.88 -3.66
CA TYR A 160 -5.23 -16.33 -2.31
C TYR A 160 -3.96 -16.76 -1.56
N THR A 161 -3.27 -15.79 -0.95
CA THR A 161 -2.09 -16.02 -0.12
C THR A 161 -2.28 -15.34 1.23
N PRO A 162 -2.45 -16.11 2.32
CA PRO A 162 -2.54 -15.55 3.67
C PRO A 162 -1.15 -15.20 4.23
N ASP A 163 -1.11 -14.37 5.27
CA ASP A 163 0.09 -14.12 6.10
C ASP A 163 1.34 -13.70 5.30
N VAL A 164 1.17 -12.82 4.30
CA VAL A 164 2.29 -12.27 3.55
C VAL A 164 3.03 -11.24 4.41
N LEU A 165 4.32 -11.46 4.64
CA LEU A 165 5.15 -10.56 5.44
C LEU A 165 5.62 -9.38 4.61
N VAL A 166 5.39 -8.17 5.11
CA VAL A 166 5.93 -6.91 4.58
C VAL A 166 7.21 -6.57 5.32
N PHE A 167 8.30 -6.35 4.58
CA PHE A 167 9.63 -6.16 5.16
C PHE A 167 10.38 -4.93 4.63
N ARG A 168 9.77 -4.13 3.76
CA ARG A 168 10.34 -2.86 3.26
C ARG A 168 9.34 -1.72 3.30
N THR A 169 9.88 -0.53 3.59
CA THR A 169 9.14 0.73 3.52
C THR A 169 8.79 1.11 2.08
N SER A 170 7.93 2.12 1.91
CA SER A 170 7.63 2.69 0.60
C SER A 170 8.84 3.47 0.06
N GLU A 171 9.10 3.38 -1.25
CA GLU A 171 10.23 4.10 -1.87
C GLU A 171 10.04 5.63 -1.87
N ASP A 172 8.85 6.13 -1.52
CA ASP A 172 8.53 7.56 -1.51
C ASP A 172 8.85 8.25 -0.15
N GLY A 173 9.05 7.46 0.92
CA GLY A 173 9.48 7.94 2.22
C GLY A 173 11.01 7.89 2.34
N SER A 174 11.67 9.02 2.12
CA SER A 174 13.04 9.29 2.58
C SER A 174 14.13 8.26 2.21
N SER A 175 14.46 8.15 0.92
CA SER A 175 15.87 8.15 0.49
C SER A 175 15.97 8.47 -1.00
N GLY A 176 15.77 9.74 -1.34
CA GLY A 176 16.27 10.36 -2.57
C GLY A 176 17.80 10.47 -2.57
N GLY A 177 18.51 9.44 -2.13
CA GLY A 177 19.96 9.34 -2.12
C GLY A 177 20.41 8.40 -3.22
N ALA A 178 20.40 8.88 -4.46
CA ALA A 178 21.20 8.29 -5.52
C ALA A 178 22.69 8.68 -5.34
N ASP A 179 23.22 8.63 -4.12
CA ASP A 179 24.66 8.69 -3.86
C ASP A 179 24.96 8.34 -2.38
N SER A 180 25.26 7.07 -2.12
CA SER A 180 26.10 6.61 -1.00
C SER A 180 26.30 5.13 -1.19
N GLY A 181 27.48 4.78 -1.69
CA GLY A 181 27.90 3.43 -2.07
C GLY A 181 27.99 2.41 -0.93
N GLU A 182 27.45 2.66 0.26
CA GLU A 182 27.67 1.81 1.43
C GLU A 182 26.45 1.82 2.37
N ASN A 183 25.31 1.26 1.93
CA ASN A 183 24.34 0.51 2.77
C ASN A 183 23.08 0.14 1.96
N HIS A 184 23.10 -1.03 1.33
CA HIS A 184 21.97 -1.57 0.54
C HIS A 184 20.74 -2.01 1.38
N ASN A 185 20.64 -1.61 2.65
CA ASN A 185 19.61 -2.07 3.60
C ASN A 185 18.78 -0.96 4.24
N ASN A 186 18.96 0.32 3.86
CA ASN A 186 18.25 1.43 4.49
C ASN A 186 16.72 1.43 4.26
N ASP A 187 16.22 0.55 3.39
CA ASP A 187 14.80 0.42 3.07
C ASP A 187 14.11 -0.74 3.81
N LEU A 188 14.86 -1.56 4.56
CA LEU A 188 14.32 -2.70 5.30
C LEU A 188 13.68 -2.25 6.61
N LEU A 189 12.49 -2.76 6.89
CA LEU A 189 11.85 -2.56 8.18
C LEU A 189 12.58 -3.36 9.27
N ASP A 190 12.69 -2.74 10.44
CA ASP A 190 13.15 -3.40 11.65
C ASP A 190 12.25 -4.57 12.00
N LYS A 191 12.79 -5.54 12.75
CA LYS A 191 12.04 -6.77 13.08
C LYS A 191 10.70 -6.51 13.77
N LYS A 192 10.61 -5.43 14.54
CA LYS A 192 9.42 -5.00 15.29
C LYS A 192 8.37 -4.32 14.43
N ASP A 193 8.78 -3.67 13.33
CA ASP A 193 7.89 -2.84 12.48
C ASP A 193 7.41 -3.61 11.24
N ARG A 194 7.78 -4.89 11.14
CA ARG A 194 7.29 -5.78 10.09
C ARG A 194 5.88 -6.23 10.41
N TRP A 195 5.07 -6.31 9.38
CA TRP A 195 3.65 -6.59 9.49
C TRP A 195 3.18 -7.60 8.45
N PHE A 196 2.00 -8.15 8.67
CA PHE A 196 1.39 -9.17 7.82
C PHE A 196 0.18 -8.64 7.08
N VAL A 197 -0.04 -9.13 5.87
CA VAL A 197 -1.22 -8.81 5.07
C VAL A 197 -1.65 -10.02 4.25
N ASP A 198 -2.94 -10.15 4.01
CA ASP A 198 -3.43 -11.16 3.08
C ASP A 198 -3.45 -10.61 1.66
N VAL A 199 -3.13 -11.44 0.67
CA VAL A 199 -3.06 -11.01 -0.73
C VAL A 199 -3.94 -11.87 -1.60
N VAL A 200 -4.79 -11.23 -2.42
CA VAL A 200 -5.49 -11.86 -3.53
C VAL A 200 -4.83 -11.44 -4.83
N SER A 201 -4.25 -12.38 -5.57
CA SER A 201 -3.61 -12.14 -6.86
C SER A 201 -4.54 -12.52 -8.00
N ALA A 202 -4.96 -11.56 -8.81
CA ALA A 202 -5.86 -11.78 -9.94
C ALA A 202 -5.43 -10.95 -11.15
N ALA A 203 -5.63 -11.49 -12.35
CA ALA A 203 -5.31 -10.81 -13.61
C ALA A 203 -6.54 -10.12 -14.21
N MET A 204 -6.31 -8.94 -14.80
CA MET A 204 -7.32 -8.22 -15.59
C MET A 204 -7.15 -8.49 -17.08
N LEU A 205 -8.18 -8.20 -17.88
CA LEU A 205 -8.10 -8.15 -19.34
C LEU A 205 -6.89 -7.33 -19.80
N ARG A 206 -6.14 -7.87 -20.75
CA ARG A 206 -4.92 -7.27 -21.26
C ARG A 206 -5.18 -6.67 -22.64
N LEU A 207 -5.00 -5.36 -22.75
CA LEU A 207 -5.13 -4.58 -23.97
C LEU A 207 -6.45 -4.89 -24.72
N PRO A 208 -7.61 -4.76 -24.04
CA PRO A 208 -8.89 -4.93 -24.71
C PRO A 208 -9.09 -3.86 -25.79
N GLU A 209 -9.98 -4.12 -26.73
CA GLU A 209 -10.31 -3.15 -27.78
C GLU A 209 -11.14 -2.01 -27.20
N THR A 210 -10.61 -0.80 -27.26
CA THR A 210 -11.23 0.39 -26.67
C THR A 210 -11.45 1.48 -27.70
N TYR A 211 -12.58 2.16 -27.60
CA TYR A 211 -12.86 3.40 -28.30
C TYR A 211 -12.62 4.58 -27.37
N VAL A 212 -11.85 5.57 -27.83
CA VAL A 212 -11.65 6.85 -27.11
C VAL A 212 -12.47 7.90 -27.82
N ASP A 213 -13.39 8.53 -27.08
CA ASP A 213 -14.15 9.66 -27.58
C ASP A 213 -13.23 10.88 -27.70
N GLU A 214 -13.10 11.43 -28.91
CA GLU A 214 -12.24 12.58 -29.20
C GLU A 214 -12.67 13.86 -28.48
N ALA A 215 -13.96 14.00 -28.16
CA ALA A 215 -14.48 15.19 -27.50
C ALA A 215 -14.24 15.18 -25.99
N THR A 216 -14.33 14.00 -25.35
CA THR A 216 -14.22 13.87 -23.89
C THR A 216 -12.91 13.25 -23.43
N GLY A 217 -12.14 12.64 -24.32
CA GLY A 217 -10.95 11.84 -23.99
C GLY A 217 -11.28 10.55 -23.25
N HIS A 218 -12.55 10.18 -23.11
CA HIS A 218 -12.96 9.02 -22.33
C HIS A 218 -12.85 7.73 -23.15
N GLY A 219 -12.07 6.79 -22.64
CA GLY A 219 -11.99 5.43 -23.16
C GLY A 219 -13.20 4.58 -22.71
N THR A 220 -13.70 3.76 -23.63
CA THR A 220 -14.79 2.80 -23.40
C THR A 220 -14.47 1.49 -24.10
N TYR A 221 -14.93 0.36 -23.57
CA TYR A 221 -14.77 -0.92 -24.26
C TYR A 221 -15.68 -1.01 -25.48
N VAL A 222 -15.14 -1.52 -26.59
CA VAL A 222 -15.92 -1.78 -27.81
C VAL A 222 -16.87 -2.96 -27.59
N HIS A 223 -16.38 -4.04 -26.98
CA HIS A 223 -17.16 -5.27 -26.80
C HIS A 223 -17.86 -5.29 -25.43
N ALA A 224 -19.15 -5.62 -25.42
CA ALA A 224 -19.91 -5.82 -24.18
C ALA A 224 -19.36 -7.00 -23.36
N LYS A 225 -18.80 -8.02 -24.04
CA LYS A 225 -18.17 -9.18 -23.40
C LYS A 225 -17.02 -8.79 -22.47
N ASP A 226 -16.22 -7.79 -22.86
CA ASP A 226 -15.08 -7.32 -22.06
C ASP A 226 -15.58 -6.62 -20.78
N ARG A 227 -16.67 -5.84 -20.88
CA ARG A 227 -17.34 -5.23 -19.72
C ARG A 227 -17.84 -6.29 -18.74
N GLU A 228 -18.46 -7.35 -19.26
CA GLU A 228 -18.97 -8.45 -18.45
C GLU A 228 -17.84 -9.23 -17.77
N ALA A 229 -16.78 -9.58 -18.50
CA ALA A 229 -15.62 -10.28 -17.95
C ALA A 229 -14.94 -9.50 -16.82
N VAL A 230 -14.78 -8.17 -16.96
CA VAL A 230 -14.24 -7.30 -15.91
C VAL A 230 -15.11 -7.36 -14.65
N VAL A 231 -16.43 -7.27 -14.81
CA VAL A 231 -17.39 -7.32 -13.69
C VAL A 231 -17.37 -8.69 -13.01
N ASP A 232 -17.30 -9.77 -13.77
CA ASP A 232 -17.22 -11.14 -13.24
C ASP A 232 -15.91 -11.37 -12.46
N ASN A 233 -14.80 -10.81 -12.95
CA ASN A 233 -13.51 -10.86 -12.26
C ASN A 233 -13.52 -10.11 -10.94
N MET A 234 -14.05 -8.88 -10.93
CA MET A 234 -14.19 -8.09 -9.70
C MET A 234 -15.12 -8.79 -8.70
N ASN A 235 -16.23 -9.37 -9.16
CA ASN A 235 -17.11 -10.18 -8.31
C ASN A 235 -16.37 -11.39 -7.72
N ALA A 236 -15.61 -12.12 -8.53
CA ALA A 236 -14.85 -13.28 -8.06
C ALA A 236 -13.84 -12.90 -6.95
N VAL A 237 -13.09 -11.81 -7.15
CA VAL A 237 -12.15 -11.28 -6.16
C VAL A 237 -12.87 -10.89 -4.86
N MET A 238 -13.96 -10.13 -4.94
CA MET A 238 -14.73 -9.72 -3.76
C MET A 238 -15.34 -10.91 -3.01
N ARG A 239 -15.76 -11.96 -3.72
CA ARG A 239 -16.24 -13.21 -3.12
C ARG A 239 -15.14 -13.94 -2.36
N VAL A 240 -13.91 -13.92 -2.88
CA VAL A 240 -12.77 -14.52 -2.17
C VAL A 240 -12.42 -13.72 -0.93
N PHE A 241 -12.39 -12.38 -0.99
CA PHE A 241 -12.21 -11.55 0.21
C PHE A 241 -13.26 -11.87 1.28
N GLN A 242 -14.53 -11.94 0.89
CA GLN A 242 -15.63 -12.30 1.79
C GLN A 242 -15.45 -13.72 2.37
N ALA A 243 -15.16 -14.72 1.53
CA ALA A 243 -14.99 -16.11 1.96
C ALA A 243 -13.78 -16.31 2.88
N LYS A 244 -12.76 -15.46 2.76
CA LYS A 244 -11.58 -15.43 3.61
C LYS A 244 -11.73 -14.51 4.82
N ASN A 245 -12.93 -13.98 5.05
CA ASN A 245 -13.26 -13.10 6.17
C ASN A 245 -12.41 -11.82 6.23
N ALA A 246 -12.00 -11.28 5.08
CA ALA A 246 -11.35 -9.97 5.03
C ALA A 246 -12.36 -8.88 5.42
N ALA A 247 -12.04 -8.07 6.41
CA ALA A 247 -12.92 -7.00 6.88
C ALA A 247 -12.61 -5.66 6.21
N LYS A 248 -11.33 -5.38 5.95
CA LYS A 248 -10.88 -4.19 5.23
C LYS A 248 -10.11 -4.62 3.98
N VAL A 249 -10.47 -4.10 2.82
CA VAL A 249 -9.85 -4.50 1.55
C VAL A 249 -9.24 -3.31 0.84
N VAL A 250 -8.03 -3.49 0.30
CA VAL A 250 -7.36 -2.48 -0.53
C VAL A 250 -7.33 -2.96 -1.96
N VAL A 251 -7.99 -2.18 -2.81
CA VAL A 251 -8.02 -2.35 -4.26
C VAL A 251 -7.37 -1.13 -4.92
N GLY A 252 -7.52 -0.98 -6.23
CA GLY A 252 -7.03 0.20 -6.94
C GLY A 252 -7.51 0.22 -8.39
N ALA A 253 -6.82 1.01 -9.22
CA ALA A 253 -7.07 1.14 -10.65
C ALA A 253 -6.63 -0.12 -11.45
N TRP A 254 -7.32 -1.24 -11.19
CA TRP A 254 -6.95 -2.56 -11.68
C TRP A 254 -7.00 -2.64 -13.21
N GLY A 255 -5.82 -2.82 -13.83
CA GLY A 255 -5.68 -2.93 -15.28
C GLY A 255 -5.54 -1.60 -16.04
N CYS A 256 -5.61 -0.45 -15.36
CA CYS A 256 -5.58 0.87 -16.02
C CYS A 256 -4.20 1.33 -16.48
N GLY A 257 -3.12 0.67 -16.02
CA GLY A 257 -1.74 0.95 -16.43
C GLY A 257 -1.34 0.19 -17.69
N ALA A 258 -0.36 -0.72 -17.54
CA ALA A 258 0.21 -1.48 -18.65
C ALA A 258 -0.79 -2.33 -19.45
N TYR A 259 -1.99 -2.57 -18.93
CA TYR A 259 -3.02 -3.40 -19.57
C TYR A 259 -4.05 -2.58 -20.34
N GLY A 260 -3.98 -1.24 -20.30
CA GLY A 260 -4.76 -0.37 -21.17
C GLY A 260 -6.27 -0.39 -20.94
N ASN A 261 -6.74 -0.78 -19.75
CA ASN A 261 -8.16 -0.71 -19.45
C ASN A 261 -8.56 0.75 -19.17
N PRO A 262 -9.70 1.25 -19.70
CA PRO A 262 -10.14 2.61 -19.42
C PRO A 262 -10.56 2.77 -17.96
N VAL A 263 -9.99 3.76 -17.27
CA VAL A 263 -10.27 4.02 -15.84
C VAL A 263 -11.75 4.23 -15.55
N GLY A 264 -12.48 4.91 -16.45
CA GLY A 264 -13.92 5.13 -16.30
C GLY A 264 -14.73 3.84 -16.37
N GLU A 265 -14.35 2.88 -17.21
CA GLU A 265 -15.01 1.56 -17.26
C GLU A 265 -14.72 0.75 -16.00
N ILE A 266 -13.46 0.77 -15.53
CA ILE A 266 -13.06 0.09 -14.29
C ILE A 266 -13.79 0.66 -13.07
N ALA A 267 -13.90 1.98 -12.96
CA ALA A 267 -14.66 2.64 -11.88
C ALA A 267 -16.15 2.26 -11.91
N ARG A 268 -16.78 2.29 -13.10
CA ARG A 268 -18.18 1.85 -13.28
C ARG A 268 -18.39 0.38 -12.93
N ALA A 269 -17.44 -0.49 -13.29
CA ALA A 269 -17.48 -1.91 -12.97
C ALA A 269 -17.38 -2.13 -11.45
N TRP A 270 -16.43 -1.48 -10.78
CA TRP A 270 -16.33 -1.53 -9.31
C TRP A 270 -17.59 -1.00 -8.63
N ARG A 271 -18.15 0.12 -9.10
CA ARG A 271 -19.41 0.66 -8.57
C ARG A 271 -20.54 -0.34 -8.69
N LYS A 272 -20.70 -0.99 -9.84
CA LYS A 272 -21.70 -2.03 -10.09
C LYS A 272 -21.53 -3.24 -9.17
N VAL A 273 -20.30 -3.65 -8.88
CA VAL A 273 -19.99 -4.78 -8.00
C VAL A 273 -20.24 -4.43 -6.54
N LEU A 274 -19.80 -3.26 -6.08
CA LEU A 274 -19.86 -2.86 -4.67
C LEU A 274 -21.24 -2.38 -4.24
N LEU A 275 -21.94 -1.62 -5.09
CA LEU A 275 -23.24 -1.01 -4.78
C LEU A 275 -24.43 -1.74 -5.42
N GLY A 276 -24.19 -2.60 -6.41
CA GLY A 276 -25.23 -3.20 -7.23
C GLY A 276 -25.75 -2.26 -8.32
N ASN A 277 -26.79 -2.70 -9.04
CA ASN A 277 -27.47 -1.82 -9.99
C ASN A 277 -28.37 -0.83 -9.25
N ASP A 278 -28.27 0.46 -9.58
CA ASP A 278 -29.22 1.49 -9.11
C ASP A 278 -30.65 1.05 -9.45
N SER A 279 -31.43 0.71 -8.42
CA SER A 279 -32.82 0.25 -8.51
C SER A 279 -33.80 1.31 -9.04
N LYS A 280 -33.33 2.49 -9.46
CA LYS A 280 -34.18 3.59 -9.96
C LYS A 280 -34.63 3.44 -11.41
N ARG A 281 -34.16 2.43 -12.15
CA ARG A 281 -34.54 2.18 -13.56
C ARG A 281 -35.14 0.79 -13.83
N ALA A 282 -35.75 0.16 -12.83
CA ALA A 282 -36.56 -1.04 -13.06
C ALA A 282 -37.91 -0.67 -13.69
N SER A 283 -37.91 -0.39 -14.99
CA SER A 283 -39.11 -0.41 -15.81
C SER A 283 -39.76 -1.79 -15.72
N LYS A 284 -41.08 -1.80 -15.51
CA LYS A 284 -41.94 -3.00 -15.54
C LYS A 284 -41.62 -3.85 -16.78
N LYS A 285 -41.43 -5.15 -16.54
CA LYS A 285 -41.12 -6.23 -17.51
C LYS A 285 -39.65 -6.42 -17.84
N THR A 286 -38.92 -7.14 -16.98
CA THR A 286 -38.30 -8.44 -17.32
C THR A 286 -37.81 -9.09 -16.04
N LYS A 287 -38.22 -10.35 -15.82
CA LYS A 287 -37.89 -11.19 -14.67
C LYS A 287 -36.38 -11.50 -14.63
N LYS A 288 -35.86 -11.62 -13.41
CA LYS A 288 -34.50 -12.08 -13.02
C LYS A 288 -33.41 -10.99 -12.94
N SER A 289 -33.73 -9.85 -12.31
CA SER A 289 -32.69 -9.01 -11.71
C SER A 289 -32.07 -9.77 -10.54
N VAL A 290 -30.83 -10.21 -10.68
CA VAL A 290 -30.02 -10.70 -9.55
C VAL A 290 -29.78 -9.50 -8.64
N THR A 291 -30.64 -9.32 -7.65
CA THR A 291 -30.37 -8.42 -6.52
C THR A 291 -29.08 -8.90 -5.86
N GLN A 292 -27.97 -8.20 -6.15
CA GLN A 292 -26.69 -8.46 -5.50
C GLN A 292 -26.88 -8.32 -3.99
N LYS A 293 -26.54 -9.39 -3.27
CA LYS A 293 -26.60 -9.40 -1.80
C LYS A 293 -25.53 -8.45 -1.26
N PRO A 294 -25.78 -7.77 -0.13
CA PRO A 294 -24.76 -6.94 0.52
C PRO A 294 -23.51 -7.78 0.83
N TRP A 295 -22.34 -7.15 0.77
CA TRP A 295 -21.04 -7.75 1.07
C TRP A 295 -20.87 -7.92 2.60
N THR A 296 -21.57 -8.90 3.17
CA THR A 296 -21.51 -9.21 4.60
C THR A 296 -20.08 -9.48 5.04
N GLY A 297 -19.65 -8.85 6.13
CA GLY A 297 -18.31 -8.99 6.71
C GLY A 297 -17.26 -8.01 6.16
N ILE A 298 -17.48 -7.40 4.98
CA ILE A 298 -16.59 -6.37 4.44
C ILE A 298 -17.06 -5.01 4.93
N GLN A 299 -16.26 -4.37 5.77
CA GLN A 299 -16.56 -3.11 6.44
C GLN A 299 -16.04 -1.92 5.64
N GLU A 300 -14.88 -2.06 5.00
CA GLU A 300 -14.21 -0.96 4.30
C GLU A 300 -13.49 -1.44 3.04
N VAL A 301 -13.61 -0.66 1.96
CA VAL A 301 -12.92 -0.85 0.68
C VAL A 301 -12.18 0.43 0.34
N VAL A 302 -10.85 0.35 0.27
CA VAL A 302 -9.98 1.49 -0.05
C VAL A 302 -9.40 1.33 -1.46
N PHE A 303 -9.57 2.35 -2.30
CA PHE A 303 -8.95 2.45 -3.61
C PHE A 303 -7.61 3.18 -3.48
N ALA A 304 -6.51 2.42 -3.44
CA ALA A 304 -5.15 2.96 -3.41
C ALA A 304 -4.62 3.14 -4.83
N VAL A 305 -4.43 4.40 -5.24
CA VAL A 305 -3.96 4.76 -6.58
C VAL A 305 -2.84 5.80 -6.46
N LYS A 306 -1.60 5.40 -6.71
CA LYS A 306 -0.43 6.29 -6.55
C LYS A 306 -0.46 7.52 -7.47
N ASP A 307 -1.07 7.42 -8.64
CA ASP A 307 -1.18 8.53 -9.59
C ASP A 307 -2.42 9.38 -9.27
N ALA A 308 -2.21 10.65 -8.92
CA ALA A 308 -3.29 11.56 -8.53
C ALA A 308 -4.32 11.78 -9.64
N THR A 309 -3.88 11.94 -10.89
CA THR A 309 -4.78 12.14 -12.03
C THR A 309 -5.66 10.91 -12.28
N MET A 310 -5.10 9.73 -12.10
CA MET A 310 -5.83 8.47 -12.21
C MET A 310 -6.79 8.27 -11.03
N ALA A 311 -6.41 8.69 -9.82
CA ALA A 311 -7.27 8.64 -8.64
C ALA A 311 -8.49 9.57 -8.80
N GLU A 312 -8.28 10.79 -9.28
CA GLU A 312 -9.33 11.76 -9.59
C GLU A 312 -10.27 11.26 -10.68
N ALA A 313 -9.72 10.69 -11.77
CA ALA A 313 -10.53 10.13 -12.85
C ALA A 313 -11.36 8.92 -12.38
N LEU A 314 -10.80 8.10 -11.49
CA LEU A 314 -11.50 6.98 -10.87
C LEU A 314 -12.63 7.47 -9.97
N GLN A 315 -12.39 8.47 -9.12
CA GLN A 315 -13.40 9.07 -8.25
C GLN A 315 -14.53 9.73 -9.05
N THR A 316 -14.18 10.52 -10.06
CA THR A 316 -15.14 11.20 -10.93
C THR A 316 -16.06 10.22 -11.64
N ALA A 317 -15.49 9.10 -12.15
CA ALA A 317 -16.27 8.09 -12.85
C ALA A 317 -17.05 7.16 -11.91
N PHE A 318 -16.62 7.00 -10.66
CA PHE A 318 -17.33 6.22 -9.64
C PHE A 318 -18.53 6.99 -9.08
N GLY A 319 -18.39 8.29 -8.83
CA GLY A 319 -19.44 9.15 -8.30
C GLY A 319 -19.28 9.45 -6.80
N ALA A 320 -20.29 10.13 -6.24
CA ALA A 320 -20.26 10.68 -4.88
C ALA A 320 -20.20 9.61 -3.77
N GLU A 321 -20.49 8.34 -4.08
CA GLU A 321 -20.39 7.24 -3.13
C GLU A 321 -18.96 6.81 -2.83
N LEU A 322 -17.97 7.25 -3.63
CA LEU A 322 -16.56 7.06 -3.37
C LEU A 322 -15.98 8.38 -2.82
N GLU A 323 -15.77 8.40 -1.51
CA GLU A 323 -15.29 9.56 -0.79
C GLU A 323 -13.76 9.59 -0.85
N TRP A 324 -13.17 10.79 -0.91
CA TRP A 324 -11.77 10.91 -0.57
C TRP A 324 -11.64 10.54 0.90
N ALA A 325 -10.70 9.68 1.26
CA ALA A 325 -10.37 9.58 2.68
C ALA A 325 -9.89 10.97 3.07
N ASP A 326 -10.69 11.70 3.87
CA ASP A 326 -10.23 12.93 4.48
C ASP A 326 -8.84 12.63 5.06
N GLU A 327 -7.90 13.57 4.91
CA GLU A 327 -6.75 13.62 5.79
C GLU A 327 -7.33 13.86 7.19
N GLU A 328 -7.94 12.83 7.80
CA GLU A 328 -8.15 12.74 9.23
C GLU A 328 -6.76 13.02 9.77
N LYS A 329 -6.63 14.25 10.29
CA LYS A 329 -5.52 14.76 11.07
C LYS A 329 -4.85 13.56 11.72
N ASN A 330 -3.60 13.30 11.32
CA ASN A 330 -2.72 12.39 12.01
C ASN A 330 -2.88 12.69 13.51
N ALA A 331 -3.68 11.88 14.22
CA ALA A 331 -3.68 11.88 15.67
C ALA A 331 -2.36 11.28 16.20
N ASP A 332 -1.48 10.82 15.28
CA ASP A 332 -0.08 10.48 15.50
C ASP A 332 0.88 11.66 15.28
N SER A 333 0.43 12.84 14.81
CA SER A 333 1.33 14.00 14.70
C SER A 333 1.69 14.61 16.05
N ASP A 334 0.90 14.35 17.11
CA ASP A 334 1.21 14.83 18.45
C ASP A 334 2.25 13.94 19.14
N GLU A 335 2.26 12.63 18.88
CA GLU A 335 3.28 11.72 19.46
C GLU A 335 4.66 11.85 18.78
N ASP A 336 4.69 12.04 17.44
CA ASP A 336 5.94 12.29 16.73
C ASP A 336 6.50 13.71 16.99
N ALA A 337 5.62 14.71 17.15
CA ALA A 337 6.05 16.06 17.55
C ALA A 337 6.56 16.10 18.99
N ASP A 338 5.93 15.39 19.92
CA ASP A 338 6.40 15.29 21.31
C ASP A 338 7.72 14.51 21.40
N HIS A 339 7.92 13.49 20.55
CA HIS A 339 9.19 12.75 20.51
C HIS A 339 10.34 13.57 19.87
N GLU A 340 10.07 14.33 18.80
CA GLU A 340 11.04 15.27 18.21
C GLU A 340 11.38 16.41 19.20
N ARG A 341 10.38 16.93 19.91
CA ARG A 341 10.56 17.98 20.92
C ARG A 341 11.33 17.49 22.15
N ALA A 342 11.01 16.29 22.65
CA ALA A 342 11.74 15.66 23.75
C ALA A 342 13.21 15.36 23.37
N LYS A 343 13.47 14.98 22.11
CA LYS A 343 14.82 14.77 21.60
C LYS A 343 15.59 16.10 21.48
N ALA A 344 14.96 17.14 20.96
CA ALA A 344 15.55 18.48 20.89
C ALA A 344 15.85 19.06 22.29
N GLU A 345 14.97 18.85 23.26
CA GLU A 345 15.20 19.24 24.67
C GLU A 345 16.35 18.45 25.32
N ALA A 346 16.46 17.14 25.05
CA ALA A 346 17.55 16.31 25.54
C ALA A 346 18.91 16.74 24.93
N GLU A 347 18.96 17.03 23.64
CA GLU A 347 20.15 17.53 22.94
C GLU A 347 20.57 18.92 23.44
N ALA A 348 19.59 19.81 23.69
CA ALA A 348 19.84 21.12 24.30
C ALA A 348 20.39 21.01 25.72
N HIS A 349 19.84 20.10 26.54
CA HIS A 349 20.31 19.86 27.90
C HIS A 349 21.73 19.28 27.92
N GLU A 350 22.06 18.35 27.01
CA GLU A 350 23.42 17.82 26.87
C GLU A 350 24.41 18.91 26.45
N LEU A 351 24.03 19.80 25.53
CA LEU A 351 24.86 20.90 25.08
C LEU A 351 25.16 21.89 26.22
N VAL A 352 24.18 22.18 27.08
CA VAL A 352 24.36 23.01 28.29
C VAL A 352 25.31 22.34 29.28
N GLN A 353 25.19 21.03 29.50
CA GLN A 353 26.11 20.29 30.38
C GLN A 353 27.55 20.31 29.86
N ARG A 354 27.75 20.11 28.55
CA ARG A 354 29.08 20.18 27.91
C ARG A 354 29.72 21.56 28.04
N ILE A 355 28.95 22.64 27.89
CA ILE A 355 29.44 24.01 28.11
C ILE A 355 29.91 24.18 29.56
N ARG A 356 29.09 23.77 30.54
CA ARG A 356 29.41 23.89 31.97
C ARG A 356 30.67 23.10 32.35
N ASP A 357 30.81 21.87 31.83
CA ASP A 357 31.99 21.05 32.06
C ASP A 357 33.26 21.67 31.46
N LEU A 358 33.14 22.32 30.29
CA LEU A 358 34.24 23.04 29.66
C LEU A 358 34.64 24.30 30.43
N GLU A 359 33.69 25.05 30.99
CA GLU A 359 33.96 26.21 31.86
C GLU A 359 34.78 25.78 33.09
N ILE A 360 34.38 24.70 33.77
CA ILE A 360 35.11 24.15 34.92
C ILE A 360 36.53 23.68 34.53
N ARG A 361 36.69 23.09 33.33
CA ARG A 361 38.00 22.68 32.82
C ARG A 361 38.90 23.88 32.51
N ILE A 362 38.34 24.98 32.01
CA ILE A 362 39.09 26.23 31.76
C ILE A 362 39.57 26.83 33.09
N GLU A 363 38.73 26.84 34.13
CA GLU A 363 39.11 27.33 35.46
C GLU A 363 40.25 26.53 36.08
N ARG A 364 40.21 25.20 35.94
CA ARG A 364 41.20 24.26 36.51
C ARG A 364 42.45 24.06 35.66
N ALA A 365 42.51 24.60 34.45
CA ALA A 365 43.64 24.40 33.55
C ALA A 365 44.89 25.18 34.05
N PRO A 366 46.07 24.55 34.15
CA PRO A 366 47.28 25.20 34.64
C PRO A 366 48.02 26.05 33.59
N ASN A 367 47.78 25.82 32.30
CA ASN A 367 48.53 26.42 31.19
C ASN A 367 47.70 27.45 30.40
N ALA A 368 48.25 28.65 30.18
CA ALA A 368 47.58 29.73 29.44
C ALA A 368 47.18 29.34 28.00
N ARG A 369 48.05 28.62 27.29
CA ARG A 369 47.80 28.13 25.92
C ARG A 369 46.65 27.10 25.85
N VAL A 370 46.45 26.32 26.92
CA VAL A 370 45.35 25.35 27.01
C VAL A 370 44.03 26.07 27.33
N LYS A 371 44.07 27.12 28.17
CA LYS A 371 42.91 27.98 28.42
C LYS A 371 42.42 28.66 27.15
N GLU A 372 43.33 29.18 26.33
CA GLU A 372 43.00 29.83 25.06
C GLU A 372 42.36 28.86 24.06
N GLY A 373 42.90 27.64 23.93
CA GLY A 373 42.31 26.60 23.07
C GLY A 373 40.93 26.14 23.53
N LEU A 374 40.73 25.97 24.84
CA LEU A 374 39.42 25.60 25.40
C LEU A 374 38.40 26.74 25.32
N ALA A 375 38.82 28.00 25.45
CA ALA A 375 37.96 29.18 25.29
C ALA A 375 37.44 29.32 23.85
N ALA A 376 38.25 28.97 22.84
CA ALA A 376 37.80 28.92 21.45
C ALA A 376 36.71 27.85 21.22
N VAL A 377 36.83 26.69 21.86
CA VAL A 377 35.82 25.62 21.79
C VAL A 377 34.53 26.03 22.53
N LEU A 378 34.65 26.71 23.68
CA LEU A 378 33.52 27.26 24.42
C LEU A 378 32.71 28.25 23.57
N ALA A 379 33.39 29.17 22.88
CA ALA A 379 32.74 30.14 22.00
C ALA A 379 31.97 29.47 20.84
N GLY A 380 32.51 28.37 20.29
CA GLY A 380 31.82 27.57 19.26
C GLY A 380 30.54 26.93 19.77
N LEU A 381 30.57 26.31 20.96
CA LEU A 381 29.39 25.69 21.56
C LEU A 381 28.33 26.71 22.00
N GLN A 382 28.74 27.88 22.48
CA GLN A 382 27.83 28.99 22.80
C GLN A 382 27.11 29.52 21.54
N THR A 383 27.82 29.59 20.41
CA THR A 383 27.24 29.96 19.11
C THR A 383 26.22 28.91 18.65
N GLN A 384 26.55 27.62 18.78
CA GLN A 384 25.62 26.53 18.47
C GLN A 384 24.35 26.59 19.32
N ARG A 385 24.47 26.90 20.62
CA ARG A 385 23.31 27.10 21.52
C ARG A 385 22.41 28.25 21.08
N ALA A 386 22.99 29.36 20.65
CA ALA A 386 22.24 30.53 20.19
C ALA A 386 21.45 30.22 18.90
N GLN A 387 22.01 29.41 18.00
CA GLN A 387 21.36 28.98 16.78
C GLN A 387 20.19 28.03 17.04
N THR A 388 20.32 27.12 18.00
CA THR A 388 19.23 26.20 18.39
C THR A 388 18.09 26.92 19.12
N ALA A 389 18.38 28.00 19.86
CA ALA A 389 17.38 28.77 20.59
C ALA A 389 16.61 29.80 19.72
N GLY A 390 17.19 30.27 18.61
CA GLY A 390 16.59 31.31 17.75
C GLY A 390 15.62 30.82 16.68
N GLY A 391 15.43 29.51 16.51
CA GLY A 391 14.57 28.94 15.46
C GLY A 391 13.07 28.87 15.79
N GLY A 392 12.63 29.46 16.91
CA GLY A 392 11.26 29.32 17.43
C GLY A 392 10.39 30.59 17.46
N GLU A 393 10.89 31.74 17.01
CA GLU A 393 10.16 33.03 17.09
C GLU A 393 10.25 33.83 15.77
N GLU A 394 9.85 33.26 14.63
CA GLU A 394 9.58 34.03 13.41
C GLU A 394 8.37 33.45 12.64
N SER A 395 7.19 33.48 13.27
CA SER A 395 5.90 33.48 12.56
C SER A 395 4.79 33.94 13.50
N ASP A 396 4.65 35.26 13.67
CA ASP A 396 3.40 35.94 14.01
C ASP A 396 3.71 37.44 14.14
N ASN A 397 3.65 38.15 13.01
CA ASN A 397 3.26 39.57 12.88
C ASN A 397 3.59 40.07 11.46
N GLU A 398 2.64 39.94 10.55
CA GLU A 398 2.44 40.95 9.50
C GLU A 398 0.93 41.22 9.40
N ASP A 399 0.53 42.36 9.98
CA ASP A 399 -0.63 43.17 9.56
C ASP A 399 -0.34 43.87 8.23
#